data_AF-A0A2N2B9Y3-F1
#
_entry.id   AF-A0A2N2B9Y3-F1
#
_cell.length_a   1.000
_cell.length_b   1.000
_cell.length_c   1.000
_cell.angle_alpha   90.00
_cell.angle_beta   90.00
_cell.angle_gamma   90.00
#
_symmetry.space_group_name_H-M   'P 1'
#
loop_
_entity.id
_entity.type
_entity.pdbx_description
1 polymer ?
#
loop_
_entity_poly.entity_id
_entity_poly.type
_entity_poly.pdbx_seq_one_letter_code
_entity_poly.pdbx_strand_id
1 'polypeptide(L)'
;MKENTEDHHSEKDEEKPFHLGKSQICNYVRINDFLFSDLKDLMDLGKLSIKSSVELSYLEEADQELVRDLINDGIRITDSKAKAIKKLSLDEGLTKESLERLLRHKDNEKKKLLKIPTILLKKYFGNKGEAEIIDILELALSKYFENSEK
;
A
#
# COMPACT_ATOMS: atom_id res chain seq x y z
N MET A 1 -33.30 37.71 33.83
CA MET A 1 -32.21 37.98 32.87
C MET A 1 -32.03 36.71 32.06
N LYS A 2 -32.39 36.75 30.78
CA LYS A 2 -32.30 35.60 29.87
C LYS A 2 -30.96 35.62 29.12
N GLU A 3 -30.49 34.40 28.91
CA GLU A 3 -29.69 33.89 27.79
C GLU A 3 -28.30 34.49 27.52
N ASN A 4 -27.31 33.58 27.54
CA ASN A 4 -26.41 33.41 26.41
C ASN A 4 -26.01 31.93 26.36
N THR A 5 -26.77 31.16 25.58
CA THR A 5 -26.31 29.92 24.97
C THR A 5 -25.48 30.33 23.77
N GLU A 6 -24.15 30.19 23.88
CA GLU A 6 -23.25 30.42 22.75
C GLU A 6 -23.56 29.41 21.66
N ASP A 7 -23.81 29.99 20.50
CA ASP A 7 -24.32 29.39 19.28
C ASP A 7 -23.24 28.48 18.66
N HIS A 8 -23.49 27.17 18.63
CA HIS A 8 -22.72 26.25 17.80
C HIS A 8 -23.01 26.58 16.32
N HIS A 9 -22.23 27.48 15.73
CA HIS A 9 -22.24 27.69 14.29
C HIS A 9 -21.80 26.39 13.58
N SER A 10 -22.80 25.67 13.09
CA SER A 10 -22.63 24.55 12.19
C SER A 10 -22.06 25.06 10.86
N GLU A 11 -20.85 24.64 10.51
CA GLU A 11 -20.31 24.65 9.14
C GLU A 11 -21.27 23.82 8.25
N LYS A 12 -22.36 24.43 7.78
CA LYS A 12 -23.26 23.80 6.81
C LYS A 12 -23.45 24.76 5.63
N ASP A 13 -23.13 24.21 4.47
CA ASP A 13 -23.68 24.57 3.16
C ASP A 13 -23.07 25.77 2.41
N GLU A 14 -21.73 25.90 2.41
CA GLU A 14 -21.07 26.50 1.24
C GLU A 14 -21.07 25.48 0.09
N GLU A 15 -21.82 25.77 -0.97
CA GLU A 15 -21.93 24.97 -2.18
C GLU A 15 -20.55 24.86 -2.84
N LYS A 16 -19.88 23.72 -2.63
CA LYS A 16 -18.51 23.53 -3.12
C LYS A 16 -18.55 23.38 -4.64
N PRO A 17 -17.86 24.25 -5.41
CA PRO A 17 -17.97 24.29 -6.88
C PRO A 17 -17.59 22.98 -7.56
N PHE A 18 -16.82 22.12 -6.89
CA PHE A 18 -16.35 20.84 -7.41
C PHE A 18 -16.87 19.62 -6.64
N HIS A 19 -17.73 19.80 -5.63
CA HIS A 19 -18.16 18.72 -4.72
C HIS A 19 -16.99 17.92 -4.09
N LEU A 20 -15.80 18.52 -4.02
CA LEU A 20 -14.60 17.91 -3.48
C LEU A 20 -14.45 18.17 -1.98
N GLY A 21 -13.90 17.20 -1.25
CA GLY A 21 -13.50 17.38 0.15
C GLY A 21 -12.28 18.32 0.27
N LYS A 22 -12.14 19.00 1.42
CA LYS A 22 -10.97 19.86 1.72
C LYS A 22 -9.65 19.12 1.46
N SER A 23 -9.55 17.86 1.90
CA SER A 23 -8.38 17.00 1.68
C SER A 23 -8.09 16.70 0.20
N GLN A 24 -9.11 16.51 -0.64
CA GLN A 24 -8.90 16.27 -2.07
C GLN A 24 -8.33 17.52 -2.75
N ILE A 25 -8.86 18.69 -2.41
CA ILE A 25 -8.36 19.97 -2.91
C ILE A 25 -6.87 20.15 -2.51
N CYS A 26 -6.53 19.93 -1.24
CA CYS A 26 -5.14 20.00 -0.78
C CYS A 26 -4.22 19.03 -1.54
N ASN A 27 -4.68 17.81 -1.82
CA ASN A 27 -3.91 16.82 -2.58
C ASN A 27 -3.65 17.27 -4.02
N TYR A 28 -4.65 17.86 -4.69
CA TYR A 28 -4.47 18.39 -6.04
C TYR A 28 -3.50 19.55 -6.09
N VAL A 29 -3.60 20.50 -5.15
CA VAL A 29 -2.66 21.61 -5.02
C VAL A 29 -1.24 21.09 -4.75
N ARG A 30 -1.10 20.13 -3.82
CA ARG A 30 0.18 19.49 -3.51
C ARG A 30 0.83 18.87 -4.76
N ILE A 31 0.07 18.08 -5.53
CA ILE A 31 0.57 17.49 -6.78
C ILE A 31 0.97 18.58 -7.75
N ASN A 32 0.12 19.59 -7.94
CA ASN A 32 0.38 20.70 -8.85
C ASN A 32 1.68 21.43 -8.52
N ASP A 33 1.95 21.68 -7.24
CA ASP A 33 3.06 22.55 -6.84
C ASP A 33 4.38 21.77 -6.66
N PHE A 34 4.33 20.50 -6.25
CA PHE A 34 5.51 19.76 -5.79
C PHE A 34 5.82 18.47 -6.57
N LEU A 35 4.91 17.97 -7.41
CA LEU A 35 5.21 16.81 -8.25
C LEU A 35 5.92 17.25 -9.53
N PHE A 36 7.01 16.56 -9.87
CA PHE A 36 7.77 16.78 -11.09
C PHE A 36 6.90 16.62 -12.35
N SER A 37 7.15 17.41 -13.40
CA SER A 37 6.34 17.42 -14.63
C SER A 37 6.18 16.04 -15.26
N ASP A 38 7.26 15.30 -15.40
CA ASP A 38 7.22 13.96 -16.02
C ASP A 38 6.39 12.98 -15.20
N LEU A 39 6.39 13.09 -13.87
CA LEU A 39 5.52 12.28 -13.01
C LEU A 39 4.05 12.68 -13.13
N LYS A 40 3.75 13.97 -13.37
CA LYS A 40 2.38 14.43 -13.71
C LYS A 40 1.94 13.87 -15.06
N ASP A 41 2.79 13.88 -16.07
CA ASP A 41 2.47 13.29 -17.38
C ASP A 41 2.21 11.78 -17.24
N LEU A 42 3.01 11.07 -16.45
CA LEU A 42 2.80 9.66 -16.14
C LEU A 42 1.50 9.42 -15.38
N MET A 43 1.08 10.34 -14.50
CA MET A 43 -0.21 10.31 -13.81
C MET A 43 -1.37 10.52 -14.79
N ASP A 44 -1.28 11.50 -15.69
CA ASP A 44 -2.30 11.81 -16.69
C ASP A 44 -2.47 10.67 -17.71
N LEU A 45 -1.37 9.97 -18.03
CA LEU A 45 -1.37 8.72 -18.81
C LEU A 45 -1.94 7.51 -18.04
N GLY A 46 -2.31 7.67 -16.77
CA GLY A 46 -2.85 6.61 -15.92
C GLY A 46 -1.82 5.59 -15.40
N LYS A 47 -0.52 5.88 -15.56
CA LYS A 47 0.56 5.02 -15.02
C LYS A 47 0.78 5.23 -13.52
N LEU A 48 0.37 6.38 -12.99
CA LEU A 48 0.34 6.69 -11.56
C LEU A 48 -1.09 7.02 -11.11
N SER A 49 -1.45 6.57 -9.91
CA SER A 49 -2.70 6.99 -9.27
C SER A 49 -2.51 8.35 -8.61
N ILE A 50 -3.58 9.12 -8.43
CA ILE A 50 -3.54 10.37 -7.64
C ILE A 50 -2.95 10.12 -6.24
N LYS A 51 -3.29 9.01 -5.60
CA LYS A 51 -2.76 8.66 -4.27
C LYS A 51 -1.25 8.45 -4.30
N SER A 52 -0.74 7.69 -5.26
CA SER A 52 0.71 7.54 -5.47
C SER A 52 1.37 8.89 -5.72
N SER A 53 0.79 9.71 -6.60
CA SER A 53 1.29 11.05 -6.94
C SER A 53 1.37 11.96 -5.71
N VAL A 54 0.37 11.94 -4.83
CA VAL A 54 0.44 12.67 -3.55
C VAL A 54 1.62 12.19 -2.71
N GLU A 55 1.80 10.88 -2.55
CA GLU A 55 2.92 10.33 -1.76
C GLU A 55 4.28 10.72 -2.33
N LEU A 56 4.44 10.69 -3.67
CA LEU A 56 5.67 11.06 -4.36
C LEU A 56 5.94 12.56 -4.33
N SER A 57 4.91 13.41 -4.27
CA SER A 57 5.06 14.87 -4.14
C SER A 57 5.68 15.33 -2.80
N TYR A 58 5.90 14.40 -1.86
CA TYR A 58 6.65 14.67 -0.62
C TYR A 58 8.14 14.38 -0.71
N LEU A 59 8.60 13.84 -1.84
CA LEU A 59 10.00 13.60 -2.10
C LEU A 59 10.67 14.87 -2.63
N GLU A 60 11.96 15.00 -2.36
CA GLU A 60 12.82 15.99 -3.02
C GLU A 60 12.92 15.69 -4.53
N GLU A 61 13.27 16.69 -5.32
CA GLU A 61 13.29 16.59 -6.78
C GLU A 61 14.16 15.42 -7.27
N ALA A 62 15.38 15.29 -6.74
CA ALA A 62 16.31 14.20 -7.08
C ALA A 62 15.72 12.80 -6.82
N ASP A 63 14.96 12.65 -5.73
CA ASP A 63 14.31 11.38 -5.38
C ASP A 63 13.11 11.09 -6.31
N GLN A 64 12.39 12.13 -6.72
CA GLN A 64 11.34 12.01 -7.74
C GLN A 64 11.91 11.57 -9.09
N GLU A 65 13.08 12.06 -9.47
CA GLU A 65 13.77 11.64 -10.71
C GLU A 65 14.10 10.14 -10.69
N LEU A 66 14.62 9.62 -9.58
CA LEU A 66 14.90 8.19 -9.43
C LEU A 66 13.64 7.34 -9.57
N VAL A 67 12.51 7.80 -9.04
CA VAL A 67 11.22 7.11 -9.18
C VAL A 67 10.72 7.16 -10.63
N ARG A 68 10.87 8.29 -11.32
CA ARG A 68 10.52 8.47 -12.73
C ARG A 68 11.30 7.50 -13.62
N ASP A 69 12.60 7.33 -13.36
CA ASP A 69 13.44 6.39 -14.09
C ASP A 69 12.97 4.94 -13.92
N LEU A 70 12.58 4.54 -12.70
CA LEU A 70 12.03 3.20 -12.45
C LEU A 70 10.71 2.95 -13.19
N ILE A 71 9.85 3.97 -13.29
CA ILE A 71 8.59 3.85 -14.04
C ILE A 71 8.89 3.71 -15.54
N ASN A 72 9.88 4.43 -16.04
CA ASN A 72 10.34 4.32 -17.44
C ASN A 72 10.96 2.96 -17.73
N ASP A 73 11.66 2.35 -16.77
CA ASP A 73 12.14 0.96 -16.81
C ASP A 73 10.99 -0.08 -16.74
N GLY A 74 9.73 0.36 -16.68
CA GLY A 74 8.54 -0.48 -16.72
C GLY A 74 8.03 -0.93 -15.35
N ILE A 75 8.60 -0.40 -14.25
CA ILE A 75 8.18 -0.79 -12.91
C ILE A 75 6.91 -0.03 -12.51
N ARG A 76 5.86 -0.78 -12.21
CA ARG A 76 4.62 -0.19 -11.69
C ARG A 76 4.75 0.22 -10.23
N ILE A 77 4.53 1.50 -9.96
CA ILE A 77 4.50 2.10 -8.61
C ILE A 77 3.05 2.19 -8.11
N THR A 78 2.67 1.25 -7.23
CA THR A 78 1.38 1.27 -6.55
C THR A 78 1.39 2.21 -5.36
N ASP A 79 0.22 2.62 -4.85
CA ASP A 79 0.10 3.50 -3.67
C ASP A 79 0.94 3.02 -2.48
N SER A 80 0.93 1.71 -2.25
CA SER A 80 1.68 1.09 -1.17
C SER A 80 3.19 1.03 -1.41
N LYS A 81 3.66 1.11 -2.67
CA LYS A 81 5.08 1.27 -3.01
C LYS A 81 5.47 2.74 -2.84
N ALA A 82 4.67 3.68 -3.35
CA ALA A 82 4.90 5.11 -3.20
C ALA A 82 5.02 5.53 -1.71
N LYS A 83 4.13 5.04 -0.85
CA LYS A 83 4.20 5.27 0.60
C LYS A 83 5.48 4.71 1.24
N ALA A 84 5.95 3.55 0.77
CA ALA A 84 7.18 2.93 1.28
C ALA A 84 8.42 3.69 0.80
N ILE A 85 8.41 4.15 -0.46
CA ILE A 85 9.47 5.02 -1.03
C ILE A 85 9.56 6.32 -0.25
N LYS A 86 8.42 6.98 0.01
CA LYS A 86 8.37 8.19 0.84
C LYS A 86 8.99 7.97 2.21
N LYS A 87 8.63 6.87 2.88
CA LYS A 87 9.19 6.53 4.18
C LYS A 87 10.70 6.31 4.10
N LEU A 88 11.17 5.56 3.12
CA LEU A 88 12.60 5.27 2.93
C LEU A 88 13.42 6.54 2.68
N SER A 89 12.92 7.43 1.83
CA SER A 89 13.55 8.73 1.56
C SER A 89 13.69 9.58 2.83
N LEU A 90 12.65 9.64 3.67
CA LEU A 90 12.67 10.39 4.93
C LEU A 90 13.59 9.79 6.00
N ASP A 91 13.67 8.46 6.07
CA ASP A 91 14.39 7.76 7.15
C ASP A 91 15.89 7.60 6.83
N GLU A 92 16.24 7.24 5.60
CA GLU A 92 17.60 6.80 5.22
C GLU A 92 18.16 7.48 3.96
N GLY A 93 17.33 8.25 3.24
CA GLY A 93 17.64 8.78 1.91
C GLY A 93 17.40 7.75 0.80
N LEU A 94 17.09 8.24 -0.40
CA LEU A 94 16.77 7.38 -1.53
C LEU A 94 17.98 7.17 -2.45
N THR A 95 18.26 5.91 -2.78
CA THR A 95 19.25 5.54 -3.78
C THR A 95 18.66 4.49 -4.70
N LYS A 96 19.25 4.32 -5.89
CA LYS A 96 18.80 3.28 -6.83
C LYS A 96 18.83 1.88 -6.19
N GLU A 97 19.87 1.57 -5.41
CA GLU A 97 20.01 0.29 -4.72
C GLU A 97 18.93 0.11 -3.64
N SER A 98 18.66 1.15 -2.83
CA SER A 98 17.65 1.07 -1.78
C SER A 98 16.23 0.92 -2.36
N LEU A 99 15.96 1.57 -3.49
CA LEU A 99 14.74 1.41 -4.28
C LEU A 99 14.59 -0.01 -4.84
N GLU A 100 15.61 -0.54 -5.51
CA GLU A 100 15.58 -1.91 -6.05
C GLU A 100 15.35 -2.95 -4.94
N ARG A 101 16.02 -2.76 -3.80
CA ARG A 101 15.83 -3.61 -2.61
C ARG A 101 14.39 -3.52 -2.08
N LEU A 102 13.84 -2.33 -1.92
CA LEU A 102 12.47 -2.11 -1.46
C LEU A 102 11.44 -2.77 -2.40
N LEU A 103 11.67 -2.66 -3.71
CA LEU A 103 10.80 -3.22 -4.73
C LEU A 103 10.87 -4.76 -4.76
N ARG A 104 12.05 -5.36 -4.57
CA ARG A 104 12.22 -6.82 -4.49
C ARG A 104 11.66 -7.42 -3.21
N HIS A 105 11.85 -6.79 -2.05
CA HIS A 105 11.41 -7.35 -0.76
C HIS A 105 9.89 -7.53 -0.68
N LYS A 106 9.13 -6.59 -1.25
CA LYS A 106 7.67 -6.64 -1.21
C LYS A 106 7.06 -7.76 -2.05
N ASP A 107 7.74 -8.20 -3.10
CA ASP A 107 7.30 -9.35 -3.89
C ASP A 107 7.60 -10.67 -3.17
N ASN A 108 8.64 -10.72 -2.33
CA ASN A 108 8.98 -11.88 -1.49
C ASN A 108 8.10 -12.01 -0.23
N GLU A 109 7.61 -10.90 0.34
CA GLU A 109 6.71 -10.93 1.50
C GLU A 109 5.31 -11.51 1.20
N LYS A 110 4.93 -11.61 -0.07
CA LYS A 110 3.82 -12.49 -0.46
C LYS A 110 4.30 -13.95 -0.36
N LYS A 111 4.55 -14.41 0.87
CA LYS A 111 4.61 -15.86 1.16
C LYS A 111 3.38 -16.44 0.50
N LYS A 112 3.57 -17.24 -0.55
CA LYS A 112 2.48 -17.90 -1.25
C LYS A 112 1.78 -18.76 -0.21
N LEU A 113 0.68 -18.26 0.33
CA LEU A 113 -0.09 -18.98 1.32
C LEU A 113 -0.66 -20.21 0.60
N LEU A 114 -0.11 -21.38 0.92
CA LEU A 114 -0.57 -22.62 0.33
C LEU A 114 -2.00 -22.86 0.82
N LYS A 115 -2.98 -22.65 -0.07
CA LYS A 115 -4.37 -22.91 0.24
C LYS A 115 -4.63 -24.41 0.15
N ILE A 116 -5.06 -25.03 1.24
CA ILE A 116 -5.52 -26.42 1.22
C ILE A 116 -6.89 -26.45 0.53
N PRO A 117 -7.09 -27.25 -0.54
CA PRO A 117 -8.38 -27.36 -1.20
C PRO A 117 -9.49 -27.80 -0.24
N THR A 118 -10.67 -27.21 -0.37
CA THR A 118 -11.83 -27.52 0.49
C THR A 118 -12.27 -28.99 0.41
N ILE A 119 -12.03 -29.66 -0.72
CA ILE A 119 -12.28 -31.10 -0.88
C ILE A 119 -11.39 -31.92 0.07
N LEU A 120 -10.11 -31.55 0.20
CA LEU A 120 -9.16 -32.17 1.13
C LEU A 120 -9.54 -31.88 2.57
N LEU A 121 -9.90 -30.62 2.88
CA LEU A 121 -10.37 -30.25 4.22
C LEU A 121 -11.60 -31.07 4.63
N LYS A 122 -12.60 -31.21 3.75
CA LYS A 122 -13.80 -32.02 4.05
C LYS A 122 -13.50 -33.50 4.19
N LYS A 123 -12.61 -34.05 3.36
CA LYS A 123 -12.28 -35.47 3.36
C LYS A 123 -11.59 -35.91 4.66
N TYR A 124 -10.69 -35.10 5.20
CA TYR A 124 -9.87 -35.48 6.35
C TYR A 124 -10.25 -34.76 7.66
N PHE A 125 -10.91 -33.62 7.57
CA PHE A 125 -11.16 -32.74 8.72
C PHE A 125 -12.63 -32.31 8.86
N GLY A 126 -13.57 -32.99 8.20
CA GLY A 126 -14.99 -32.62 7.99
C GLY A 126 -15.67 -31.69 9.01
N ASN A 127 -15.59 -32.00 10.32
CA ASN A 127 -16.24 -31.22 11.39
C ASN A 127 -15.27 -30.63 12.42
N LYS A 128 -13.96 -30.60 12.12
CA LYS A 128 -12.94 -30.13 13.06
C LYS A 128 -12.79 -28.62 13.00
N GLY A 129 -12.58 -28.02 14.17
CA GLY A 129 -12.24 -26.60 14.28
C GLY A 129 -10.82 -26.32 13.77
N GLU A 130 -10.54 -25.07 13.39
CA GLU A 130 -9.25 -24.69 12.80
C GLU A 130 -8.04 -25.07 13.68
N ALA A 131 -8.14 -24.88 15.01
CA ALA A 131 -7.07 -25.26 15.94
C ALA A 131 -6.78 -26.77 15.90
N GLU A 132 -7.82 -27.61 15.93
CA GLU A 132 -7.63 -29.07 15.86
C GLU A 132 -7.03 -29.52 14.52
N ILE A 133 -7.36 -28.82 13.43
CA ILE A 133 -6.80 -29.12 12.11
C ILE A 133 -5.29 -28.84 12.11
N ILE A 134 -4.86 -27.74 12.72
CA ILE A 134 -3.45 -27.37 12.83
C ILE A 134 -2.69 -28.40 13.67
N ASP A 135 -3.22 -28.79 14.82
CA ASP A 135 -2.59 -29.78 15.71
C ASP A 135 -2.41 -31.14 15.00
N ILE A 136 -3.42 -31.57 14.25
CA ILE A 136 -3.37 -32.82 13.49
C ILE A 136 -2.36 -32.73 12.34
N LEU A 137 -2.31 -31.59 11.64
CA LEU A 137 -1.34 -31.37 10.58
C LEU A 137 0.10 -31.41 11.12
N GLU A 138 0.36 -30.78 12.26
CA GLU A 138 1.67 -30.81 12.90
C GLU A 138 2.07 -32.24 13.27
N LEU A 139 1.18 -32.99 13.92
CA LEU A 139 1.45 -34.39 14.28
C LEU A 139 1.67 -35.29 13.07
N ALA A 140 0.87 -35.11 12.01
CA ALA A 140 0.97 -35.92 10.79
C ALA A 140 2.27 -35.63 10.03
N LEU A 141 2.67 -34.35 9.93
CA LEU A 141 3.91 -33.95 9.28
C LEU A 141 5.12 -34.44 10.06
N SER A 142 5.13 -34.32 11.40
CA SER A 142 6.21 -34.85 12.24
C SER A 142 6.43 -36.34 12.01
N LYS A 143 5.36 -37.15 12.02
CA LYS A 143 5.45 -38.60 11.73
C LYS A 143 5.89 -38.92 10.31
N TYR A 144 5.47 -38.12 9.33
CA TYR A 144 5.88 -38.31 7.94
C TYR A 144 7.39 -38.09 7.78
N PHE A 145 7.90 -36.99 8.35
CA PHE A 145 9.32 -36.64 8.24
C PHE A 145 10.21 -37.59 9.04
N GLU A 146 9.81 -38.00 10.26
CA GLU A 146 10.51 -39.02 11.05
C GLU A 146 10.66 -40.37 10.32
N ASN A 147 9.66 -40.75 9.53
CA ASN A 147 9.69 -41.99 8.75
C ASN A 147 10.38 -41.86 7.39
N SER A 148 10.65 -40.63 6.93
CA SER A 148 11.31 -40.37 5.64
C SER A 148 12.81 -40.14 5.74
N GLU A 149 13.36 -39.97 6.95
CA GLU A 149 14.81 -39.88 7.23
C GLU A 149 15.47 -41.26 7.51
N LYS A 150 14.83 -42.35 7.09
CA LYS A 150 15.39 -43.72 7.06
C LYS A 150 15.35 -44.27 5.64
#